data_AF-A0A2R8EZT4-F1
#
_entry.id   AF-A0A2R8EZT4-F1
#
_cell.length_a   1.000
_cell.length_b   1.000
_cell.length_c   1.000
_cell.angle_alpha   90.00
_cell.angle_beta   90.00
_cell.angle_gamma   90.00
#
_symmetry.space_group_name_H-M   'P 1'
#
loop_
_entity.id
_entity.type
_entity.pdbx_description
1 polymer ?
#
loop_
_entity_poly.entity_id
_entity_poly.type
_entity_poly.pdbx_seq_one_letter_code
_entity_poly.pdbx_strand_id
1 'polypeptide(L)'
;MTIIQTRRGVLQEYIIMGSRYIFLKKINEVKRNDIEPIFNDISKDGKYATANQFLVTLSSIFNKAKKWGLIENNPTLAIEKHKLQAREIRLSYDEMGRFLQI
;
A
#
# COMPACT_ATOMS: atom_id res chain seq x y z
N MET A 1 -7.13 23.77 23.23
CA MET A 1 -7.74 23.65 21.89
C MET A 1 -6.61 23.35 20.91
N THR A 2 -6.28 22.06 20.72
CA THR A 2 -4.99 21.65 20.13
C THR A 2 -5.18 21.18 18.69
N ILE A 3 -4.49 21.85 17.77
CA ILE A 3 -4.56 21.75 16.31
C ILE A 3 -3.83 20.48 15.82
N ILE A 4 -4.30 19.28 16.20
CA ILE A 4 -3.66 18.01 15.78
C ILE A 4 -4.64 17.02 15.11
N GLN A 5 -5.94 17.28 15.12
CA GLN A 5 -6.93 16.35 14.54
C GLN A 5 -7.10 16.48 13.01
N THR A 6 -6.63 17.56 12.38
CA THR A 6 -7.00 17.84 10.98
C THR A 6 -6.13 17.12 9.94
N ARG A 7 -4.85 16.79 10.19
CA ARG A 7 -3.96 16.25 9.14
C ARG A 7 -4.18 14.78 8.77
N ARG A 8 -4.71 13.96 9.69
CA ARG A 8 -4.89 12.52 9.48
C ARG A 8 -6.07 12.20 8.54
N GLY A 9 -7.14 13.00 8.61
CA GLY A 9 -8.32 12.88 7.75
C GLY A 9 -8.04 13.24 6.29
N VAL A 10 -7.38 14.37 6.05
CA VAL A 10 -7.04 14.83 4.69
C VAL A 10 -6.13 13.83 3.96
N LEU A 11 -5.10 13.28 4.62
CA LEU A 11 -4.21 12.31 3.97
C LEU A 11 -4.93 11.01 3.58
N GLN A 12 -5.88 10.55 4.39
CA GLN A 12 -6.70 9.38 4.07
C GLN A 12 -7.56 9.66 2.82
N GLU A 13 -8.14 10.86 2.74
CA GLU A 13 -8.98 11.32 1.64
C GLU A 13 -8.19 11.48 0.33
N TYR A 14 -6.96 12.00 0.39
CA TYR A 14 -6.04 12.10 -0.76
C TYR A 14 -5.56 10.73 -1.26
N ILE A 15 -5.25 9.79 -0.37
CA ILE A 15 -4.88 8.41 -0.75
C ILE A 15 -6.07 7.71 -1.42
N ILE A 16 -7.29 7.88 -0.89
CA ILE A 16 -8.52 7.36 -1.50
C ILE A 16 -8.77 8.01 -2.87
N MET A 17 -8.57 9.33 -3.01
CA MET A 17 -8.74 10.07 -4.26
C MET A 17 -7.73 9.68 -5.34
N GLY A 18 -6.45 9.53 -5.00
CA GLY A 18 -5.41 9.08 -5.93
C GLY A 18 -5.69 7.66 -6.42
N SER A 19 -6.07 6.76 -5.50
CA SER A 19 -6.46 5.39 -5.85
C SER A 19 -7.67 5.40 -6.78
N ARG A 20 -8.69 6.21 -6.47
CA ARG A 20 -9.91 6.36 -7.29
C ARG A 20 -9.61 6.84 -8.70
N TYR A 21 -8.64 7.74 -8.88
CA TYR A 21 -8.24 8.22 -10.20
C TYR A 21 -7.69 7.10 -11.11
N ILE A 22 -6.89 6.17 -10.56
CA ILE A 22 -6.41 5.00 -11.32
C ILE A 22 -7.58 4.10 -11.73
N PHE A 23 -8.53 3.87 -10.84
CA PHE A 23 -9.69 3.01 -11.12
C PHE A 23 -10.68 3.61 -12.12
N LEU A 24 -10.59 4.91 -12.42
CA LEU A 24 -11.39 5.57 -13.46
C LEU A 24 -10.75 5.50 -14.85
N LYS A 25 -9.45 5.17 -14.95
CA LYS A 25 -8.77 4.96 -16.23
C LYS A 25 -9.03 3.57 -16.76
N LYS A 26 -8.95 3.41 -18.09
CA LYS A 26 -8.91 2.07 -18.68
C LYS A 26 -7.65 1.36 -18.25
N ILE A 27 -7.75 0.04 -18.05
CA ILE A 27 -6.65 -0.77 -17.52
C ILE A 27 -5.39 -0.75 -18.40
N ASN A 28 -5.54 -0.54 -19.71
CA ASN A 28 -4.44 -0.44 -20.68
C ASN A 28 -3.78 0.95 -20.74
N GLU A 29 -4.41 1.97 -20.16
CA GLU A 29 -3.90 3.35 -20.12
C GLU A 29 -3.13 3.66 -18.84
N VAL A 30 -3.25 2.81 -17.81
CA VAL A 30 -2.55 3.00 -16.53
C VAL A 30 -1.05 2.78 -16.72
N LYS A 31 -0.27 3.80 -16.37
CA LYS A 31 1.20 3.79 -16.47
C LYS A 31 1.84 3.80 -15.09
N ARG A 32 3.13 3.47 -15.04
CA ARG A 32 3.96 3.58 -13.82
C ARG A 32 3.80 4.94 -13.14
N ASN A 33 3.83 6.02 -13.93
CA ASN A 33 3.74 7.40 -13.44
C ASN A 33 2.42 7.71 -12.72
N ASP A 34 1.37 6.91 -12.92
CA ASP A 34 0.11 7.05 -12.17
C ASP A 34 0.21 6.34 -10.80
N ILE A 35 0.95 5.23 -10.73
CA ILE A 35 1.01 4.34 -9.57
C ILE A 35 2.06 4.79 -8.55
N GLU A 36 3.24 5.17 -9.04
CA GLU A 36 4.40 5.51 -8.21
C GLU A 36 4.17 6.69 -7.26
N PRO A 37 3.48 7.79 -7.65
CA PRO A 37 3.14 8.86 -6.72
C PRO A 37 2.25 8.39 -5.57
N ILE A 38 1.25 7.55 -5.85
CA ILE A 38 0.36 7.00 -4.82
C ILE A 38 1.12 6.06 -3.89
N PHE A 39 1.97 5.20 -4.45
CA PHE A 39 2.82 4.32 -3.66
C PHE A 39 3.72 5.12 -2.72
N ASN A 40 4.37 6.17 -3.21
CA ASN A 40 5.21 7.05 -2.42
C ASN A 40 4.41 7.83 -1.36
N ASP A 41 3.19 8.27 -1.70
CA ASP A 41 2.29 8.95 -0.77
C ASP A 41 1.82 8.03 0.37
N ILE A 42 1.47 6.77 0.06
CA ILE A 42 1.16 5.76 1.09
C ILE A 42 2.39 5.48 1.95
N SER A 43 3.58 5.51 1.35
CA SER A 43 4.85 5.26 2.05
C SER A 43 5.24 6.36 3.03
N LYS A 44 4.57 7.52 2.97
CA LYS A 44 4.72 8.58 3.98
C LYS A 44 4.36 8.04 5.37
N ASP A 45 4.94 8.66 6.40
CA ASP A 45 4.76 8.28 7.80
C ASP A 45 5.21 6.84 8.15
N GLY A 46 6.07 6.22 7.34
CA GLY A 46 6.64 4.89 7.61
C GLY A 46 5.67 3.73 7.39
N LYS A 47 4.57 3.94 6.66
CA LYS A 47 3.57 2.91 6.32
C LYS A 47 4.02 2.01 5.16
N TYR A 48 5.28 1.57 5.18
CA TYR A 48 5.89 0.76 4.13
C TYR A 48 5.18 -0.58 3.88
N ALA A 49 4.68 -1.21 4.95
CA ALA A 49 3.91 -2.46 4.83
C ALA A 49 2.62 -2.24 4.01
N THR A 50 1.89 -1.16 4.30
CA THR A 50 0.66 -0.80 3.57
C THR A 50 0.96 -0.44 2.12
N ALA A 51 2.02 0.32 1.86
CA ALA A 51 2.45 0.65 0.49
C ALA A 51 2.80 -0.61 -0.31
N ASN A 52 3.56 -1.53 0.28
CA ASN A 52 3.90 -2.80 -0.36
C ASN A 52 2.67 -3.66 -0.65
N GLN A 53 1.71 -3.71 0.29
CA GLN A 53 0.46 -4.45 0.10
C GLN A 53 -0.38 -3.86 -1.03
N PHE A 54 -0.44 -2.53 -1.13
CA PHE A 54 -1.07 -1.83 -2.24
C PHE A 54 -0.45 -2.25 -3.58
N LEU A 55 0.90 -2.23 -3.68
CA LEU A 55 1.62 -2.60 -4.89
C LEU A 55 1.41 -4.08 -5.27
N VAL A 56 1.42 -5.00 -4.30
CA VAL A 56 1.13 -6.44 -4.52
C VAL A 56 -0.27 -6.65 -5.07
N THR A 57 -1.25 -5.92 -4.52
CA THR A 57 -2.66 -6.02 -4.94
C THR A 57 -2.82 -5.55 -6.38
N LEU A 58 -2.28 -4.37 -6.72
CA LEU A 58 -2.28 -3.87 -8.10
C LEU A 58 -1.56 -4.81 -9.05
N SER A 59 -0.39 -5.33 -8.66
CA SER A 59 0.37 -6.25 -9.51
C SER A 59 -0.44 -7.51 -9.83
N SER A 60 -1.19 -8.03 -8.86
CA SER A 60 -2.07 -9.19 -9.05
C SER A 60 -3.20 -8.91 -10.04
N ILE A 61 -3.79 -7.71 -9.99
CA ILE A 61 -4.84 -7.28 -10.93
C ILE A 61 -4.27 -7.17 -12.36
N PHE A 62 -3.14 -6.48 -12.54
CA PHE A 62 -2.51 -6.35 -13.86
C PHE A 62 -2.00 -7.68 -14.40
N ASN A 63 -1.52 -8.59 -13.54
CA ASN A 63 -1.17 -9.94 -13.99
C ASN A 63 -2.39 -10.72 -14.49
N LYS A 64 -3.58 -10.55 -13.87
CA LYS A 64 -4.83 -11.13 -14.41
C LYS A 64 -5.23 -10.48 -15.74
N ALA A 65 -5.15 -9.16 -15.83
CA ALA A 65 -5.46 -8.43 -17.06
C ALA A 65 -4.54 -8.85 -18.22
N LYS A 66 -3.25 -9.08 -17.95
CA LYS A 66 -2.30 -9.63 -18.91
C LYS A 66 -2.69 -11.03 -19.37
N LYS A 67 -3.07 -11.91 -18.43
CA LYS A 67 -3.56 -13.27 -18.77
C LYS A 67 -4.79 -13.25 -19.65
N TRP A 68 -5.65 -12.23 -19.51
CA TRP A 68 -6.84 -12.04 -20.35
C TRP A 68 -6.57 -11.29 -21.66
N GLY A 69 -5.32 -10.94 -21.96
CA GLY A 69 -4.95 -10.21 -23.19
C GLY A 69 -5.41 -8.75 -23.22
N LEU A 70 -5.79 -8.18 -22.07
CA LEU A 70 -6.22 -6.77 -21.98
C LEU A 70 -5.03 -5.80 -21.99
N ILE A 71 -3.86 -6.29 -21.57
CA ILE A 71 -2.59 -5.54 -21.55
C ILE A 71 -1.43 -6.47 -21.89
N GLU A 72 -0.36 -5.93 -22.46
CA GLU A 72 0.85 -6.70 -22.75
C GLU A 72 1.81 -6.78 -21.54
N ASN A 73 1.93 -5.65 -20.84
CA ASN A 73 2.94 -5.45 -19.80
C ASN A 73 2.32 -4.92 -18.51
N ASN A 74 2.81 -5.42 -17.38
CA ASN A 74 2.33 -5.00 -16.06
C ASN A 74 3.10 -3.74 -15.60
N PRO A 75 2.42 -2.58 -15.43
CA PRO A 75 3.06 -1.31 -15.10
C PRO A 75 3.66 -1.27 -13.68
N THR A 76 3.33 -2.24 -12.82
CA THR A 76 3.84 -2.31 -11.43
C THR A 76 5.21 -2.95 -11.32
N LEU A 77 5.68 -3.69 -12.34
CA LEU A 77 6.91 -4.50 -12.25
C LEU A 77 8.18 -3.66 -12.03
N ALA A 78 8.18 -2.41 -12.49
CA ALA A 78 9.33 -1.50 -12.37
C ALA A 78 9.39 -0.75 -11.03
N ILE A 79 8.41 -0.95 -10.13
CA ILE A 79 8.37 -0.29 -8.82
C ILE A 79 8.90 -1.28 -7.78
N GLU A 80 9.98 -0.90 -7.11
CA GLU A 80 10.57 -1.71 -6.04
C GLU A 80 9.77 -1.59 -4.74
N LYS A 81 9.60 -2.72 -4.06
CA LYS A 81 8.98 -2.76 -2.73
C LYS A 81 9.94 -2.21 -1.68
N HIS A 82 9.39 -1.57 -0.66
CA HIS A 82 10.16 -1.16 0.51
C HIS A 82 10.67 -2.39 1.28
N LYS A 83 11.89 -2.30 1.81
CA LYS A 83 12.39 -3.32 2.74
C LYS A 83 11.58 -3.24 4.04
N LEU A 84 10.98 -4.36 4.43
CA LEU A 84 10.27 -4.46 5.71
C LEU A 84 11.22 -5.04 6.74
N GLN A 85 11.32 -4.39 7.90
CA GLN A 85 11.87 -5.01 9.09
C GLN A 85 10.76 -5.83 9.77
N ALA A 86 11.06 -7.06 10.13
CA ALA A 86 10.17 -7.86 10.96
C ALA A 86 9.98 -7.15 12.30
N ARG A 87 8.74 -6.79 12.62
CA ARG A 87 8.35 -6.33 13.95
C ARG A 87 7.62 -7.48 14.64
N GLU A 88 8.41 -8.43 15.14
CA GLU A 88 7.92 -9.47 16.02
C GLU A 88 8.64 -9.32 17.36
N ILE A 89 7.90 -8.88 18.37
CA ILE A 89 8.34 -9.04 19.76
C ILE A 89 7.98 -10.49 20.11
N ARG A 90 9.00 -11.34 20.22
CA ARG A 90 8.81 -12.68 20.77
C ARG A 90 8.51 -12.53 22.25
N LEU A 91 7.37 -13.05 22.70
CA LEU A 91 7.06 -13.15 24.11
C LEU A 91 8.03 -14.14 24.76
N SER A 92 8.76 -13.70 25.80
CA SER A 92 9.48 -14.59 26.70
C SER A 92 8.49 -15.47 27.48
N TYR A 93 8.95 -16.60 28.02
CA TYR A 93 8.13 -17.46 28.90
C TYR A 93 7.54 -16.69 30.09
N ASP A 94 8.31 -15.75 30.66
CA ASP A 94 7.85 -14.88 31.75
C ASP A 94 6.76 -13.89 31.29
N GLU A 95 6.84 -13.40 30.05
CA GLU A 95 5.85 -12.49 29.49
C GLU A 95 4.58 -13.23 29.07
N MET A 96 4.68 -14.49 28.63
CA MET A 96 3.53 -15.34 28.33
C MET A 96 2.65 -15.55 29.57
N GLY A 97 3.27 -15.80 30.74
CA GLY A 97 2.53 -15.96 32.00
C GLY A 97 1.76 -14.68 32.40
N ARG A 98 2.33 -13.51 32.14
CA ARG A 98 1.70 -12.20 32.42
C ARG A 98 0.65 -11.82 31.36
N PHE A 99 0.82 -12.25 30.12
CA PHE A 99 -0.13 -12.01 29.03
C PHE A 99 -1.42 -12.81 29.18
N LEU A 100 -1.32 -14.04 29.72
CA LEU A 100 -2.45 -14.97 29.88
C LEU A 100 -3.23 -14.76 31.19
N GLN A 101 -2.71 -13.97 32.12
CA GLN A 101 -3.43 -13.57 33.34
C GLN A 101 -4.30 -12.33 33.02
N ILE A 102 -5.53 -12.58 32.57
CA ILE A 102 -6.61 -11.58 32.44
C ILE A 102 -7.63 -11.85 33.54
#